data_AF-A0A482V352-F1
#
_entry.id   AF-A0A482V352-F1
#
_cell.length_a   1.000
_cell.length_b   1.000
_cell.length_c   1.000
_cell.angle_alpha   90.00
_cell.angle_beta   90.00
_cell.angle_gamma   90.00
#
_symmetry.space_group_name_H-M   'P 1'
#
loop_
_entity.id
_entity.type
_entity.pdbx_description
1 polymer ?
#
loop_
_entity_poly.entity_id
_entity_poly.type
_entity_poly.pdbx_seq_one_letter_code
_entity_poly.pdbx_strand_id
1 'polypeptide(L)'
;MICYILTVLLSLASSHLSKPPFWKKAETARWLAHENVWGTLSTTSVHLNGQAWGQPKSFVDGTITNSTGDFYFYDSDMDTSLQVIFAQSI
;
A
#
# COMPACT_ATOMS: atom_id res chain seq x y z
N MET A 1 -7.55 -43.54 -0.26
CA MET A 1 -8.32 -42.28 -0.32
C MET A 1 -8.18 -41.48 0.98
N ILE A 2 -6.94 -41.23 1.44
CA ILE A 2 -6.65 -40.53 2.72
C ILE A 2 -5.72 -39.31 2.48
N CYS A 3 -5.12 -39.19 1.29
CA CYS A 3 -4.12 -38.15 0.99
C CYS A 3 -4.72 -36.78 0.60
N TYR A 4 -5.98 -36.71 0.14
CA TYR A 4 -6.59 -35.46 -0.33
C TYR A 4 -7.20 -34.59 0.77
N ILE A 5 -7.33 -35.11 2.00
CA ILE A 5 -7.96 -34.35 3.10
C ILE A 5 -6.96 -33.44 3.81
N LEU A 6 -5.65 -33.72 3.69
CA LEU A 6 -4.61 -32.92 4.38
C LEU A 6 -4.21 -31.64 3.62
N THR A 7 -4.50 -31.54 2.32
CA THR A 7 -4.09 -30.39 1.49
C THR A 7 -4.98 -29.15 1.63
N VAL A 8 -6.14 -29.24 2.30
CA VAL A 8 -7.07 -28.11 2.49
C VAL A 8 -6.85 -27.37 3.81
N LEU A 9 -5.99 -27.89 4.69
CA LEU A 9 -5.67 -27.30 6.00
C LEU A 9 -4.49 -26.31 5.99
N LEU A 10 -4.10 -25.80 4.82
CA LEU A 10 -3.25 -24.62 4.69
C LEU A 10 -4.06 -23.43 4.16
N SER A 11 -5.24 -23.20 4.74
CA SER A 11 -5.80 -21.85 4.74
C SER A 11 -4.87 -21.01 5.60
N LEU A 12 -3.89 -20.36 4.96
CA LEU A 12 -3.21 -19.20 5.51
C LEU A 12 -4.29 -18.36 6.19
N ALA A 13 -4.21 -18.22 7.51
CA ALA A 13 -5.02 -17.27 8.23
C ALA A 13 -4.64 -15.90 7.68
N SER A 14 -5.34 -15.47 6.63
CA SER A 14 -5.37 -14.09 6.22
C SER A 14 -5.93 -13.36 7.43
N SER A 15 -5.06 -12.69 8.19
CA SER A 15 -5.47 -11.85 9.30
C SER A 15 -6.02 -10.54 8.73
N HIS A 16 -7.07 -10.68 7.93
CA HIS A 16 -7.86 -9.56 7.49
C HIS A 16 -8.48 -8.96 8.75
N LEU A 17 -7.95 -7.81 9.17
CA LEU A 17 -8.45 -7.09 10.32
C LEU A 17 -9.93 -6.80 10.06
N SER A 18 -10.79 -7.05 11.04
CA SER A 18 -12.21 -6.76 10.89
C SER A 18 -12.38 -5.26 10.68
N LYS A 19 -13.08 -4.86 9.60
CA LYS A 19 -13.32 -3.46 9.27
C LYS A 19 -13.84 -2.68 10.50
N PRO A 20 -13.15 -1.61 10.94
CA PRO A 20 -13.60 -0.81 12.07
C PRO A 20 -14.95 -0.10 11.80
N PRO A 21 -15.72 0.25 12.85
CA PRO A 21 -16.94 1.05 12.69
C PRO A 21 -16.66 2.40 12.00
N PHE A 22 -17.56 2.83 11.12
CA PHE A 22 -17.32 3.99 10.23
C PHE A 22 -17.08 5.33 10.95
N TRP A 23 -17.49 5.46 12.21
CA TRP A 23 -17.25 6.65 13.02
C TRP A 23 -15.83 6.71 13.60
N LYS A 24 -15.13 5.57 13.67
CA LYS A 24 -13.75 5.50 14.15
C LYS A 24 -12.76 5.83 13.03
N LYS A 25 -12.72 7.10 12.63
CA LYS A 25 -12.02 7.59 11.43
C LYS A 25 -10.56 7.15 11.34
N ALA A 26 -9.78 7.28 12.41
CA ALA A 26 -8.38 6.91 12.43
C ALA A 26 -8.18 5.39 12.24
N GLU A 27 -8.95 4.56 12.96
CA GLU A 27 -8.90 3.10 12.81
C GLU A 27 -9.33 2.69 11.40
N THR A 28 -10.39 3.29 10.84
CA THR A 28 -10.83 3.01 9.47
C THR A 28 -9.77 3.40 8.44
N ALA A 29 -9.08 4.53 8.61
CA ALA A 29 -8.02 4.96 7.71
C ALA A 29 -6.82 3.99 7.74
N ARG A 30 -6.42 3.55 8.94
CA ARG A 30 -5.35 2.56 9.13
C ARG A 30 -5.70 1.20 8.57
N TRP A 31 -6.93 0.74 8.80
CA TRP A 31 -7.46 -0.47 8.17
C TRP A 31 -7.47 -0.35 6.65
N LEU A 32 -7.94 0.77 6.10
CA LEU A 32 -7.97 0.98 4.65
C LEU A 32 -6.55 0.97 4.05
N ALA A 33 -5.59 1.63 4.70
CA ALA A 33 -4.20 1.60 4.30
C ALA A 33 -3.65 0.16 4.27
N HIS A 34 -3.92 -0.63 5.30
CA HIS A 34 -3.41 -1.99 5.43
C HIS A 34 -4.03 -3.01 4.47
N GLU A 35 -5.33 -2.90 4.20
CA GLU A 35 -6.04 -3.83 3.30
C GLU A 35 -5.80 -3.53 1.80
N ASN A 36 -5.15 -2.41 1.47
CA ASN A 36 -4.79 -2.06 0.09
C ASN A 36 -3.33 -2.37 -0.20
N VAL A 37 -3.08 -2.84 -1.43
CA VAL A 37 -1.72 -3.14 -1.93
C VAL A 37 -1.26 -2.15 -3.00
N TRP A 38 -2.12 -1.20 -3.38
CA TRP A 38 -1.83 -0.18 -4.38
C TRP A 38 -2.70 1.06 -4.18
N GLY A 39 -2.26 2.18 -4.76
CA GLY A 39 -3.00 3.45 -4.79
C GLY A 39 -2.38 4.44 -5.77
N THR A 40 -2.79 5.70 -5.69
CA THR A 40 -2.24 6.77 -6.54
C THR A 40 -1.35 7.70 -5.73
N LEU A 41 -0.06 7.75 -6.08
CA LEU A 41 0.87 8.74 -5.57
C LEU A 41 0.79 9.98 -6.46
N SER A 42 0.40 11.11 -5.87
CA SER A 42 0.31 12.39 -6.57
C SER A 42 1.49 13.29 -6.22
N THR A 43 2.16 13.82 -7.23
CA THR A 43 3.35 14.69 -7.09
C THR A 43 3.20 15.94 -7.94
N THR A 44 4.01 16.96 -7.64
CA THR A 44 4.10 18.21 -8.42
C THR A 44 5.18 18.05 -9.49
N SER A 45 4.80 17.80 -10.73
CA SER A 45 5.75 17.36 -11.77
C SER A 45 6.69 18.48 -12.22
N VAL A 46 8.00 18.22 -12.15
CA VAL A 46 9.03 19.07 -12.76
C VAL A 46 9.05 18.96 -14.28
N HIS A 47 8.49 17.88 -14.84
CA HIS A 47 8.40 17.64 -16.28
C HIS A 47 7.18 18.31 -16.92
N LEU A 48 6.18 18.68 -16.11
CA LEU A 48 4.94 19.32 -16.55
C LEU A 48 4.77 20.71 -15.95
N ASN A 49 5.87 21.45 -15.76
CA ASN A 49 5.88 22.84 -15.28
C ASN A 49 5.08 23.04 -13.96
N GLY A 50 5.20 22.12 -13.02
CA GLY A 50 4.55 22.19 -11.71
C GLY A 50 3.09 21.71 -11.68
N GLN A 51 2.59 21.07 -12.75
CA GLN A 51 1.25 20.48 -12.72
C GLN A 51 1.20 19.20 -11.86
N ALA A 52 0.01 18.92 -11.32
CA ALA A 52 -0.24 17.68 -10.58
C ALA A 52 -0.12 16.46 -11.48
N TRP A 53 0.60 15.45 -11.02
CA TRP A 53 0.83 14.20 -11.73
C TRP A 53 0.57 13.01 -10.81
N GLY A 54 -0.27 12.08 -11.25
CA GLY A 54 -0.63 10.87 -10.51
C GLY A 54 -0.03 9.63 -11.13
N GLN A 55 0.58 8.77 -10.32
CA GLN A 55 1.07 7.46 -10.74
C GLN A 55 0.47 6.36 -9.86
N PRO A 56 0.04 5.23 -10.44
CA PRO A 56 -0.30 4.06 -9.65
C PRO A 56 0.96 3.50 -9.01
N LYS A 57 0.91 3.22 -7.71
CA LYS A 57 2.02 2.65 -6.95
C LYS A 57 1.54 1.50 -6.09
N SER A 58 2.26 0.40 -6.14
CA SER A 58 2.14 -0.66 -5.15
C SER A 58 2.77 -0.20 -3.85
N PHE A 59 2.15 -0.50 -2.73
CA PHE A 59 2.68 -0.19 -1.41
C PHE A 59 2.24 -1.22 -0.38
N VAL A 60 2.88 -1.13 0.77
CA VAL A 60 2.58 -1.93 1.95
C VAL A 60 2.87 -1.08 3.19
N ASP A 61 2.08 -1.22 4.24
CA ASP A 61 2.26 -0.50 5.51
C ASP A 61 2.76 -1.39 6.65
N GLY A 62 3.22 -2.60 6.35
CA GLY A 62 3.75 -3.57 7.30
C GLY A 62 3.57 -5.03 6.87
N THR A 63 3.79 -5.99 7.77
CA THR A 63 3.51 -7.41 7.46
C THR A 63 2.02 -7.68 7.57
N ILE A 64 1.55 -8.83 7.07
CA ILE A 64 0.14 -9.25 7.11
C ILE A 64 -0.49 -9.11 8.50
N THR A 65 0.27 -9.29 9.57
CA THR A 65 -0.22 -9.24 10.95
C THR A 65 0.11 -7.94 11.69
N ASN A 66 0.84 -7.01 11.06
CA ASN A 66 1.38 -5.83 11.74
C ASN A 66 1.47 -4.61 10.81
N SER A 67 0.43 -3.78 10.83
CA SER A 67 0.40 -2.44 10.21
C SER A 67 1.14 -1.41 11.09
N THR A 68 2.17 -0.76 10.57
CA THR A 68 2.82 0.41 11.20
C THR A 68 2.14 1.72 10.79
N GLY A 69 1.52 1.73 9.60
CA GLY A 69 0.88 2.90 9.00
C GLY A 69 1.84 3.78 8.21
N ASP A 70 3.10 3.38 8.10
CA ASP A 70 4.09 4.01 7.24
C ASP A 70 4.09 3.29 5.91
N PHE A 71 3.90 4.01 4.80
CA PHE A 71 3.89 3.39 3.49
C PHE A 71 5.30 3.13 2.98
N TYR A 72 5.57 1.86 2.70
CA TYR A 72 6.78 1.40 2.01
C TYR A 72 6.46 1.15 0.54
N PHE A 73 7.33 1.68 -0.32
CA PHE A 73 7.24 1.55 -1.76
C PHE A 73 8.49 0.84 -2.27
N TYR A 74 8.32 0.01 -3.30
CA TYR A 74 9.43 -0.53 -4.08
C TYR A 74 9.35 0.03 -5.48
N ASP A 75 10.37 0.77 -5.89
CA ASP A 75 10.31 1.63 -7.06
C ASP A 75 11.70 1.80 -7.70
N SER A 76 11.75 2.40 -8.89
CA SER A 76 12.98 2.56 -9.68
C SER A 76 13.35 4.02 -9.87
N ASP A 77 14.65 4.34 -9.94
CA ASP A 77 15.14 5.69 -10.29
C ASP A 77 14.67 6.17 -11.67
N MET A 78 14.23 5.26 -12.55
CA MET A 78 13.63 5.60 -13.84
C MET A 78 12.18 6.09 -13.71
N ASP A 79 11.56 5.95 -12.54
CA ASP A 79 10.19 6.37 -12.31
C ASP A 79 10.06 7.89 -12.21
N THR A 80 9.07 8.43 -12.92
CA THR A 80 8.81 9.88 -12.97
C THR A 80 8.47 10.49 -11.61
N SER A 81 7.76 9.76 -10.74
CA SER A 81 7.40 10.27 -9.41
C SER A 81 8.60 10.28 -8.46
N LEU A 82 9.51 9.30 -8.56
CA LEU A 82 10.78 9.35 -7.82
C LEU A 82 11.71 10.47 -8.31
N GLN A 83 11.83 10.69 -9.61
CA GLN A 83 12.60 11.82 -10.16
C GLN A 83 12.10 13.17 -9.63
N VAL A 84 10.77 13.32 -9.54
CA VAL A 84 10.13 14.51 -8.96
C VAL A 84 10.45 14.65 -7.47
N ILE A 85 10.34 13.57 -6.68
CA ILE A 85 10.61 13.60 -5.24
C ILE A 85 12.07 13.99 -4.96
N PHE A 86 13.03 13.39 -5.67
CA PHE A 86 14.45 13.70 -5.50
C PHE A 86 14.82 15.12 -5.95
N ALA A 87 14.12 15.66 -6.95
CA ALA A 87 14.31 17.04 -7.38
C ALA A 87 13.78 18.08 -6.36
N GLN A 88 12.89 17.68 -5.45
CA GLN A 88 12.29 18.57 -4.44
C GLN A 88 12.91 18.44 -3.05
N SER A 89 13.75 17.43 -2.81
CA SER A 89 14.37 17.19 -1.49
C SER A 89 15.71 17.90 -1.27
N ILE A 90 16.02 18.92 -2.09
CA ILE A 90 17.17 19.85 -1.99
C ILE A 90 16.68 21.28 -1.77
#